data_AF-A0AAU8YBV5-F1
#
_entry.id   AF-A0AAU8YBV5-F1
#
_cell.length_a   1.000
_cell.length_b   1.000
_cell.length_c   1.000
_cell.angle_alpha   90.00
_cell.angle_beta   90.00
_cell.angle_gamma   90.00
#
_symmetry.space_group_name_H-M   'P 1'
#
loop_
_entity.id
_entity.type
_entity.pdbx_description
1 polymer ?
#
loop_
_entity_poly.entity_id
_entity_poly.type
_entity_poly.pdbx_seq_one_letter_code
_entity_poly.pdbx_strand_id
1 'polypeptide(L)'
;MPQLIKFVALPLACSLLWACSAPETKSPVETPGRPESAKTQLLEAGAATLQAKPPIEAINAYLDGFHFYNGHPDVQMEAHHYCSILNEDVIQCVIFDGNTREAKIMGVEYIIDEKLFAGLPANEKAMWHSHGYEVSSGQLVAPGIPATAEHALMERLAHTYGKTWHTWHTDQDKALPVGVPQLMMGFTMDGQADPAMVEQRNRRLRVDAAKIKAQRADIQIPAADPKADAWQHGNVIQITDPTGAHLHRPATSTSEKANSRSSQ
;
A
#
# COMPACT_ATOMS: atom_id res chain seq x y z
N MET A 1 -61.04 12.42 -29.24
CA MET A 1 -60.66 12.13 -27.85
C MET A 1 -59.18 12.46 -27.68
N PRO A 2 -58.80 13.58 -27.02
CA PRO A 2 -57.41 13.92 -26.80
C PRO A 2 -56.86 13.12 -25.61
N GLN A 3 -55.74 12.40 -25.81
CA GLN A 3 -55.04 11.71 -24.73
C GLN A 3 -54.15 12.69 -23.96
N LEU A 4 -54.45 12.86 -22.66
CA LEU A 4 -53.59 13.58 -21.71
C LEU A 4 -52.30 12.78 -21.48
N ILE A 5 -51.15 13.37 -21.82
CA ILE A 5 -49.84 12.90 -21.39
C ILE A 5 -49.67 13.31 -19.92
N LYS A 6 -49.67 12.34 -19.02
CA LYS A 6 -49.33 12.54 -17.60
C LYS A 6 -47.81 12.57 -17.46
N PHE A 7 -47.24 13.73 -17.18
CA PHE A 7 -45.86 13.84 -16.71
C PHE A 7 -45.78 13.29 -15.28
N VAL A 8 -45.18 12.11 -15.12
CA VAL A 8 -44.78 11.60 -13.80
C VAL A 8 -43.42 12.21 -13.49
N ALA A 9 -43.39 13.20 -12.60
CA ALA A 9 -42.15 13.70 -12.02
C ALA A 9 -41.61 12.64 -11.05
N LEU A 10 -40.50 11.99 -11.42
CA LEU A 10 -39.77 11.07 -10.55
C LEU A 10 -38.92 11.90 -9.58
N PRO A 11 -39.08 11.81 -8.25
CA PRO A 11 -38.25 12.56 -7.32
C PRO A 11 -36.84 11.96 -7.32
N LEU A 12 -35.84 12.77 -7.67
CA LEU A 12 -34.43 12.43 -7.54
C LEU A 12 -34.07 12.38 -6.04
N ALA A 13 -34.22 11.21 -5.42
CA ALA A 13 -33.72 10.98 -4.08
C ALA A 13 -32.18 10.87 -4.15
N CYS A 14 -31.48 11.97 -3.94
CA CYS A 14 -30.03 11.96 -3.69
C CYS A 14 -29.78 11.31 -2.33
N SER A 15 -29.64 9.98 -2.30
CA SER A 15 -29.03 9.29 -1.17
C SER A 15 -27.56 9.68 -1.11
N LEU A 16 -27.23 10.62 -0.22
CA LEU A 16 -25.85 10.94 0.16
C LEU A 16 -25.26 9.70 0.82
N LEU A 17 -24.59 8.85 0.04
CA LEU A 17 -23.67 7.86 0.57
C LEU A 17 -22.52 8.64 1.23
N TRP A 18 -22.60 8.82 2.54
CA TRP A 18 -21.44 9.25 3.32
C TRP A 18 -20.42 8.11 3.25
N ALA A 19 -19.51 8.20 2.28
CA ALA A 19 -18.30 7.39 2.30
C ALA A 19 -17.51 7.82 3.53
N CYS A 20 -17.45 6.94 4.54
CA CYS A 20 -16.53 7.10 5.65
C CYS A 20 -15.12 6.99 5.07
N SER A 21 -14.46 8.14 4.84
CA SER A 21 -13.04 8.16 4.51
C SER A 21 -12.26 7.46 5.62
N ALA A 22 -11.25 6.67 5.24
CA ALA A 22 -10.34 6.06 6.19
C ALA A 22 -9.72 7.14 7.10
N PRO A 23 -9.45 6.84 8.38
CA PRO A 23 -8.68 7.75 9.23
C PRO A 23 -7.35 8.15 8.60
N GLU A 24 -6.92 9.39 8.83
CA GLU A 24 -5.69 9.91 8.25
C GLU A 24 -4.44 9.30 8.90
N THR A 25 -3.49 8.88 8.07
CA THR A 25 -2.10 8.57 8.42
C THR A 25 -1.21 9.66 7.85
N LYS A 26 -0.53 10.42 8.73
CA LYS A 26 0.40 11.47 8.32
C LYS A 26 1.79 10.90 8.06
N SER A 27 2.51 11.55 7.15
CA SER A 27 3.93 11.32 6.96
C SER A 27 4.70 11.57 8.28
N PRO A 28 5.69 10.73 8.62
CA PRO A 28 6.51 10.90 9.81
C PRO A 28 7.62 11.96 9.65
N VAL A 29 7.81 12.50 8.44
CA VAL A 29 8.86 13.48 8.13
C VAL A 29 8.29 14.76 7.50
N GLU A 30 8.99 15.86 7.71
CA GLU A 30 8.76 17.11 6.99
C GLU A 30 9.73 17.23 5.81
N THR A 31 9.22 17.62 4.65
CA THR A 31 10.07 17.88 3.48
C THR A 31 10.80 19.21 3.69
N PRO A 32 12.14 19.25 3.60
CA PRO A 32 12.89 20.48 3.78
C PRO A 32 12.70 21.40 2.58
N GLY A 33 12.72 22.71 2.82
CA GLY A 33 12.59 23.71 1.76
C GLY A 33 11.84 24.94 2.21
N ARG A 34 11.63 25.87 1.27
CA ARG A 34 10.76 27.03 1.50
C ARG A 34 9.32 26.65 1.16
N PRO A 35 8.31 27.24 1.85
CA PRO A 35 6.93 27.09 1.45
C PRO A 35 6.69 27.53 0.01
N GLU A 36 5.63 27.00 -0.59
CA GLU A 36 5.20 27.45 -1.91
C GLU A 36 4.87 28.94 -1.93
N SER A 37 5.30 29.61 -3.00
CA SER A 37 4.95 31.00 -3.23
C SER A 37 3.50 31.12 -3.73
N ALA A 38 2.86 32.27 -3.56
CA ALA A 38 1.54 32.54 -4.15
C ALA A 38 1.53 32.34 -5.68
N LYS A 39 2.66 32.59 -6.35
CA LYS A 39 2.82 32.31 -7.78
C LYS A 39 2.76 30.80 -8.07
N THR A 40 3.42 29.98 -7.27
CA THR A 40 3.41 28.51 -7.42
C THR A 40 1.99 27.97 -7.24
N GLN A 41 1.31 28.37 -6.16
CA GLN A 41 -0.06 27.96 -5.89
C GLN A 41 -1.03 28.31 -7.04
N LEU A 42 -0.89 29.51 -7.62
CA LEU A 42 -1.69 29.91 -8.78
C LEU A 42 -1.42 29.04 -10.02
N LEU A 43 -0.15 28.71 -10.28
CA LEU A 43 0.23 27.83 -11.39
C LEU A 43 -0.32 26.42 -11.18
N GLU A 44 -0.27 25.89 -9.96
CA GLU A 44 -0.81 24.58 -9.62
C GLU A 44 -2.34 24.53 -9.74
N ALA A 45 -3.05 25.57 -9.28
CA ALA A 45 -4.50 25.67 -9.48
C ALA A 45 -4.88 25.71 -10.97
N GLY A 46 -4.08 26.42 -11.79
CA GLY A 46 -4.21 26.40 -13.24
C GLY A 46 -4.01 25.01 -13.83
N ALA A 47 -2.94 24.30 -13.44
CA ALA A 47 -2.67 22.94 -13.90
C ALA A 47 -3.73 21.93 -13.43
N ALA A 48 -4.27 22.09 -12.21
CA ALA A 48 -5.36 21.29 -11.69
C ALA A 48 -6.63 21.42 -12.56
N THR A 49 -6.88 22.62 -13.09
CA THR A 49 -8.08 22.92 -13.90
C THR A 49 -7.90 22.60 -15.39
N LEU A 50 -6.72 22.88 -15.95
CA LEU A 50 -6.50 22.88 -17.40
C LEU A 50 -5.90 21.57 -17.93
N GLN A 51 -5.23 20.79 -17.09
CA GLN A 51 -4.58 19.55 -17.50
C GLN A 51 -5.35 18.33 -16.99
N ALA A 52 -5.82 17.50 -17.91
CA ALA A 52 -6.29 16.15 -17.58
C ALA A 52 -5.15 15.31 -17.02
N LYS A 53 -5.44 14.42 -16.06
CA LYS A 53 -4.43 13.54 -15.45
C LYS A 53 -4.90 12.08 -15.49
N PRO A 54 -5.19 11.49 -16.67
CA PRO A 54 -5.78 10.15 -16.74
C PRO A 54 -5.02 9.06 -15.98
N PRO A 55 -3.67 9.03 -15.96
CA PRO A 55 -2.94 8.03 -15.17
C PRO A 55 -3.17 8.16 -13.66
N ILE A 56 -3.32 9.38 -13.15
CA ILE A 56 -3.57 9.63 -11.72
C ILE A 56 -5.03 9.30 -11.38
N GLU A 57 -5.96 9.61 -12.29
CA GLU A 57 -7.38 9.28 -12.14
C GLU A 57 -7.63 7.75 -12.18
N ALA A 58 -6.78 6.98 -12.84
CA ALA A 58 -6.86 5.52 -12.91
C ALA A 58 -6.43 4.82 -11.61
N ILE A 59 -5.73 5.53 -10.71
CA ILE A 59 -5.33 5.02 -9.40
C ILE A 59 -6.53 5.16 -8.45
N ASN A 60 -7.27 4.07 -8.26
CA ASN A 60 -8.60 4.10 -7.64
C ASN A 60 -8.83 3.05 -6.53
N ALA A 61 -7.82 2.22 -6.25
CA ALA A 61 -7.84 1.30 -5.12
C ALA A 61 -6.83 1.76 -4.06
N TYR A 62 -7.22 1.65 -2.79
CA TYR A 62 -6.37 1.98 -1.64
C TYR A 62 -6.24 0.75 -0.73
N LEU A 63 -5.01 0.32 -0.51
CA LEU A 63 -4.64 -0.74 0.41
C LEU A 63 -3.63 -0.23 1.43
N ASP A 64 -3.60 -0.87 2.58
CA ASP A 64 -2.66 -0.59 3.66
C ASP A 64 -2.08 -1.92 4.15
N GLY A 65 -0.76 -2.00 4.17
CA GLY A 65 -0.02 -3.18 4.57
C GLY A 65 1.31 -2.82 5.20
N PHE A 66 2.21 -3.78 5.29
CA PHE A 66 3.52 -3.58 5.88
C PHE A 66 4.58 -4.22 4.99
N HIS A 67 5.76 -3.61 4.96
CA HIS A 67 6.92 -4.20 4.31
C HIS A 67 8.07 -4.34 5.31
N PHE A 68 9.14 -4.98 4.87
CA PHE A 68 10.47 -4.87 5.46
C PHE A 68 11.54 -4.83 4.36
N TYR A 69 12.73 -4.33 4.68
CA TYR A 69 13.85 -4.27 3.72
C TYR A 69 14.38 -5.68 3.46
N ASN A 70 14.51 -6.08 2.20
CA ASN A 70 15.02 -7.41 1.90
C ASN A 70 16.40 -7.66 2.55
N GLY A 71 16.52 -8.72 3.35
CA GLY A 71 17.72 -9.03 4.17
C GLY A 71 17.74 -8.43 5.57
N HIS A 72 16.77 -7.57 5.92
CA HIS A 72 16.67 -6.89 7.22
C HIS A 72 15.21 -6.95 7.74
N PRO A 73 14.71 -8.14 8.12
CA PRO A 73 13.32 -8.34 8.53
C PRO A 73 12.92 -7.57 9.80
N ASP A 74 13.89 -7.15 10.61
CA ASP A 74 13.64 -6.34 11.81
C ASP A 74 13.45 -4.85 11.50
N VAL A 75 13.56 -4.44 10.23
CA VAL A 75 13.38 -3.06 9.79
C VAL A 75 12.11 -2.98 8.94
N GLN A 76 11.02 -2.56 9.58
CA GLN A 76 9.66 -2.70 9.09
C GLN A 76 8.94 -1.36 9.08
N MET A 77 7.97 -1.21 8.18
CA MET A 77 7.20 0.01 8.01
C MET A 77 5.83 -0.30 7.42
N GLU A 78 4.86 0.55 7.74
CA GLU A 78 3.57 0.59 7.08
C GLU A 78 3.68 1.23 5.70
N ALA A 79 2.95 0.65 4.75
CA ALA A 79 2.95 1.05 3.34
C ALA A 79 1.52 1.30 2.88
N HIS A 80 1.28 2.49 2.31
CA HIS A 80 0.00 2.89 1.76
C HIS A 80 0.01 2.73 0.24
N HIS A 81 -0.66 1.71 -0.27
CA HIS A 81 -0.68 1.39 -1.69
C HIS A 81 -1.86 2.05 -2.37
N TYR A 82 -1.58 2.88 -3.36
CA TYR A 82 -2.57 3.46 -4.24
C TYR A 82 -2.41 2.83 -5.62
N CYS A 83 -3.39 2.00 -5.99
CA CYS A 83 -3.26 1.05 -7.08
C CYS A 83 -4.21 1.34 -8.25
N SER A 84 -3.73 1.01 -9.45
CA SER A 84 -4.53 0.88 -10.67
C SER A 84 -4.47 -0.56 -11.15
N ILE A 85 -5.63 -1.17 -11.40
CA ILE A 85 -5.75 -2.48 -12.03
C ILE A 85 -5.55 -2.29 -13.54
N LEU A 86 -4.46 -2.83 -14.10
CA LEU A 86 -4.16 -2.72 -15.52
C LEU A 86 -4.94 -3.73 -16.36
N ASN A 87 -5.14 -4.93 -15.81
CA ASN A 87 -5.99 -5.99 -16.32
C ASN A 87 -6.29 -7.00 -15.18
N GLU A 88 -6.91 -8.14 -15.50
CA GLU A 88 -7.24 -9.18 -14.50
C GLU A 88 -6.01 -9.79 -13.81
N ASP A 89 -4.85 -9.75 -14.46
CA ASP A 89 -3.65 -10.47 -14.02
C ASP A 89 -2.55 -9.52 -13.51
N VAL A 90 -2.68 -8.20 -13.71
CA VAL A 90 -1.64 -7.20 -13.39
C VAL A 90 -2.23 -5.96 -12.72
N ILE A 91 -1.66 -5.61 -11.57
CA ILE A 91 -1.92 -4.38 -10.81
C ILE A 91 -0.59 -3.63 -10.65
N GLN A 92 -0.64 -2.31 -10.67
CA GLN A 92 0.50 -1.46 -10.30
C GLN A 92 0.08 -0.48 -9.22
N CYS A 93 0.98 -0.16 -8.30
CA CYS A 93 0.73 0.73 -7.18
C CYS A 93 1.83 1.77 -7.04
N VAL A 94 1.44 2.97 -6.65
CA VAL A 94 2.34 3.96 -6.05
C VAL A 94 2.18 3.84 -4.55
N ILE A 95 3.30 3.74 -3.83
CA ILE A 95 3.31 3.55 -2.39
C ILE A 95 3.65 4.88 -1.73
N PHE A 96 2.93 5.20 -0.66
CA PHE A 96 3.09 6.43 0.12
C PHE A 96 3.38 6.13 1.60
N ASP A 97 3.94 7.12 2.30
CA ASP A 97 4.17 7.12 3.75
C ASP A 97 2.98 7.64 4.56
N GLY A 98 1.81 7.68 3.94
CA GLY A 98 0.57 8.16 4.54
C GLY A 98 -0.55 8.13 3.52
N ASN A 99 -1.73 8.57 3.94
CA ASN A 99 -2.91 8.68 3.08
C ASN A 99 -3.46 10.12 2.97
N THR A 100 -2.66 11.11 3.39
CA THR A 100 -2.98 12.55 3.24
C THR A 100 -2.38 13.13 1.95
N ARG A 101 -2.76 14.37 1.61
CA ARG A 101 -2.22 15.08 0.43
C ARG A 101 -0.73 15.38 0.54
N GLU A 102 -0.20 15.42 1.75
CA GLU A 102 1.20 15.73 2.09
C GLU A 102 2.07 14.47 2.25
N ALA A 103 1.50 13.29 1.95
CA ALA A 103 2.23 12.02 1.97
C ALA A 103 3.30 11.99 0.86
N LYS A 104 4.42 11.33 1.15
CA LYS A 104 5.59 11.23 0.27
C LYS A 104 5.49 9.92 -0.48
N ILE A 105 5.80 9.97 -1.77
CA ILE A 105 5.95 8.76 -2.57
C ILE A 105 7.17 8.00 -2.02
N MET A 106 6.91 6.84 -1.45
CA MET A 106 7.93 5.93 -0.93
C MET A 106 8.44 5.00 -2.00
N GLY A 107 7.62 4.62 -2.98
CA GLY A 107 8.01 3.57 -3.93
C GLY A 107 6.92 3.19 -4.91
N VAL A 108 7.16 2.06 -5.56
CA VAL A 108 6.19 1.41 -6.45
C VAL A 108 6.14 -0.08 -6.17
N GLU A 109 5.00 -0.66 -6.47
CA GLU A 109 4.81 -2.09 -6.49
C GLU A 109 4.13 -2.52 -7.78
N TYR A 110 4.59 -3.66 -8.31
CA TYR A 110 3.89 -4.40 -9.34
C TYR A 110 3.38 -5.70 -8.74
N ILE A 111 2.10 -5.98 -8.96
CA ILE A 111 1.44 -7.19 -8.48
C ILE A 111 0.99 -7.98 -9.68
N ILE A 112 1.31 -9.27 -9.70
CA ILE A 112 0.88 -10.20 -10.74
C ILE A 112 0.24 -11.44 -10.14
N ASP A 113 -0.65 -12.07 -10.89
CA ASP A 113 -1.25 -13.34 -10.50
C ASP A 113 -0.23 -14.50 -10.53
N GLU A 114 -0.59 -15.61 -9.88
CA GLU A 114 0.22 -16.82 -9.80
C GLU A 114 0.56 -17.41 -11.19
N LYS A 115 -0.27 -17.19 -12.20
CA LYS A 115 -0.05 -17.70 -13.57
C LYS A 115 1.06 -16.93 -14.28
N LEU A 116 1.03 -15.60 -14.26
CA LEU A 116 2.11 -14.77 -14.79
C LEU A 116 3.40 -14.99 -13.98
N PHE A 117 3.27 -15.07 -12.66
CA PHE A 117 4.40 -15.37 -11.78
C PHE A 117 5.06 -16.70 -12.16
N ALA A 118 4.29 -17.76 -12.38
CA ALA A 118 4.81 -19.08 -12.74
C ALA A 118 5.74 -19.06 -13.95
N GLY A 119 5.48 -18.16 -14.92
CA GLY A 119 6.26 -17.97 -16.14
C GLY A 119 7.55 -17.16 -15.98
N LEU A 120 7.79 -16.53 -14.82
CA LEU A 120 8.99 -15.73 -14.59
C LEU A 120 10.27 -16.59 -14.49
N PRO A 121 11.42 -16.07 -14.96
CA PRO A 121 12.73 -16.67 -14.68
C PRO A 121 12.99 -16.84 -13.18
N ALA A 122 13.71 -17.89 -12.80
CA ALA A 122 13.94 -18.19 -11.38
C ALA A 122 14.66 -17.06 -10.61
N ASN A 123 15.61 -16.38 -11.25
CA ASN A 123 16.31 -15.23 -10.68
C ASN A 123 15.41 -13.99 -10.56
N GLU A 124 14.40 -13.86 -11.43
CA GLU A 124 13.41 -12.80 -11.32
C GLU A 124 12.49 -13.06 -10.12
N LYS A 125 11.97 -14.29 -9.99
CA LYS A 125 11.09 -14.72 -8.88
C LYS A 125 11.64 -14.40 -7.48
N ALA A 126 12.96 -14.46 -7.32
CA ALA A 126 13.62 -14.18 -6.05
C ALA A 126 13.42 -12.73 -5.53
N MET A 127 12.98 -11.81 -6.39
CA MET A 127 12.67 -10.43 -6.03
C MET A 127 11.19 -10.19 -5.72
N TRP A 128 10.37 -11.24 -5.65
CA TRP A 128 8.93 -11.14 -5.43
C TRP A 128 8.55 -11.81 -4.10
N HIS A 129 7.55 -11.26 -3.44
CA HIS A 129 6.95 -11.84 -2.23
C HIS A 129 5.53 -12.30 -2.48
N SER A 130 5.08 -13.32 -1.76
CA SER A 130 3.69 -13.80 -1.84
C SER A 130 2.77 -13.01 -0.91
N HIS A 131 1.56 -12.66 -1.37
CA HIS A 131 0.60 -11.89 -0.55
C HIS A 131 -0.30 -12.77 0.35
N GLY A 132 -0.26 -14.09 0.19
CA GLY A 132 -1.19 -15.01 0.85
C GLY A 132 -1.22 -14.89 2.38
N TYR A 133 -0.06 -14.72 3.01
CA TYR A 133 -0.01 -14.53 4.46
C TYR A 133 -0.53 -13.14 4.89
N GLU A 134 -0.17 -12.08 4.18
CA GLU A 134 -0.61 -10.71 4.49
C GLU A 134 -2.14 -10.60 4.40
N VAL A 135 -2.74 -11.28 3.42
CA VAL A 135 -4.19 -11.43 3.28
C VAL A 135 -4.77 -12.24 4.44
N SER A 136 -4.28 -13.45 4.70
CA SER A 136 -4.90 -14.32 5.72
C SER A 136 -4.73 -13.82 7.15
N SER A 137 -3.64 -13.10 7.44
CA SER A 137 -3.35 -12.56 8.77
C SER A 137 -4.15 -11.29 9.11
N GLY A 138 -4.67 -10.59 8.11
CA GLY A 138 -5.26 -9.26 8.29
C GLY A 138 -4.25 -8.12 8.34
N GLN A 139 -2.99 -8.38 7.97
CA GLN A 139 -1.97 -7.34 7.84
C GLN A 139 -2.28 -6.42 6.65
N LEU A 140 -2.68 -6.98 5.51
CA LEU A 140 -3.18 -6.23 4.37
C LEU A 140 -4.67 -5.93 4.54
N VAL A 141 -5.07 -4.68 4.39
CA VAL A 141 -6.48 -4.22 4.49
C VAL A 141 -6.80 -3.22 3.40
N ALA A 142 -8.07 -3.08 3.04
CA ALA A 142 -8.56 -1.98 2.19
C ALA A 142 -9.54 -1.09 2.97
N PRO A 143 -9.07 -0.03 3.64
CA PRO A 143 -9.92 0.82 4.47
C PRO A 143 -10.94 1.63 3.66
N GLY A 144 -12.13 1.85 4.24
CA GLY A 144 -13.14 2.75 3.66
C GLY A 144 -14.08 2.12 2.63
N ILE A 145 -13.95 0.82 2.34
CA ILE A 145 -14.88 0.07 1.48
C ILE A 145 -15.74 -0.93 2.29
N PRO A 146 -16.91 -1.36 1.77
CA PRO A 146 -17.74 -2.37 2.42
C PRO A 146 -17.01 -3.71 2.58
N ALA A 147 -17.28 -4.42 3.68
CA ALA A 147 -16.61 -5.70 4.00
C ALA A 147 -16.74 -6.77 2.90
N THR A 148 -17.85 -6.79 2.15
CA THR A 148 -18.01 -7.73 1.02
C THR A 148 -17.12 -7.40 -0.18
N ALA A 149 -16.89 -6.11 -0.44
CA ALA A 149 -15.99 -5.67 -1.50
C ALA A 149 -14.52 -5.89 -1.09
N GLU A 150 -14.22 -5.62 0.18
CA GLU A 150 -12.94 -5.90 0.81
C GLU A 150 -12.59 -7.39 0.71
N HIS A 151 -13.51 -8.27 1.12
CA HIS A 151 -13.30 -9.72 1.08
C HIS A 151 -13.05 -10.22 -0.35
N ALA A 152 -13.83 -9.77 -1.34
CA ALA A 152 -13.61 -10.13 -2.74
C ALA A 152 -12.26 -9.64 -3.29
N LEU A 153 -11.81 -8.44 -2.87
CA LEU A 153 -10.49 -7.94 -3.22
C LEU A 153 -9.38 -8.80 -2.59
N MET A 154 -9.55 -9.19 -1.34
CA MET A 154 -8.60 -10.05 -0.62
C MET A 154 -8.54 -11.46 -1.19
N GLU A 155 -9.67 -12.01 -1.63
CA GLU A 155 -9.72 -13.30 -2.33
C GLU A 155 -8.88 -13.27 -3.60
N ARG A 156 -8.96 -12.18 -4.38
CA ARG A 156 -8.08 -11.99 -5.53
C ARG A 156 -6.60 -11.88 -5.12
N LEU A 157 -6.29 -11.04 -4.13
CA LEU A 157 -4.90 -10.76 -3.73
C LEU A 157 -4.21 -11.98 -3.10
N ALA A 158 -4.95 -12.92 -2.51
CA ALA A 158 -4.39 -14.15 -1.95
C ALA A 158 -3.58 -14.99 -2.97
N HIS A 159 -3.89 -14.85 -4.27
CA HIS A 159 -3.26 -15.58 -5.36
C HIS A 159 -2.21 -14.77 -6.12
N THR A 160 -1.66 -13.72 -5.50
CA THR A 160 -0.78 -12.76 -6.18
C THR A 160 0.59 -12.65 -5.53
N TYR A 161 1.54 -12.12 -6.31
CA TYR A 161 2.90 -11.84 -5.90
C TYR A 161 3.24 -10.38 -6.16
N GLY A 162 3.93 -9.75 -5.21
CA GLY A 162 4.35 -8.35 -5.27
C GLY A 162 5.86 -8.19 -5.49
N LYS A 163 6.25 -7.25 -6.35
CA LYS A 163 7.64 -6.76 -6.46
C LYS A 163 7.67 -5.28 -6.12
N THR A 164 8.28 -4.98 -4.98
CA THR A 164 8.21 -3.66 -4.36
C THR A 164 9.58 -3.01 -4.22
N TRP A 165 9.72 -1.80 -4.74
CA TRP A 165 10.92 -0.99 -4.58
C TRP A 165 10.59 0.32 -3.91
N HIS A 166 11.18 0.56 -2.74
CA HIS A 166 11.11 1.85 -2.06
C HIS A 166 12.30 2.73 -2.47
N THR A 167 12.03 3.99 -2.80
CA THR A 167 12.98 5.04 -3.17
C THR A 167 13.10 6.13 -2.10
N TRP A 168 12.15 6.22 -1.17
CA TRP A 168 12.19 7.16 -0.06
C TRP A 168 11.91 6.45 1.27
N HIS A 169 12.91 6.46 2.15
CA HIS A 169 12.92 5.77 3.44
C HIS A 169 12.57 6.71 4.60
N THR A 170 11.35 7.23 4.61
CA THR A 170 10.86 8.14 5.68
C THR A 170 10.72 7.42 7.03
N ASP A 171 10.58 6.10 7.01
CA ASP A 171 10.70 5.22 8.17
C ASP A 171 12.09 5.29 8.84
N GLN A 172 13.12 5.77 8.15
CA GLN A 172 14.45 6.03 8.68
C GLN A 172 14.70 7.53 8.94
N ASP A 173 13.63 8.31 9.14
CA ASP A 173 13.68 9.76 9.38
C ASP A 173 14.36 10.56 8.25
N LYS A 174 14.44 9.99 7.04
CA LYS A 174 15.05 10.67 5.90
C LYS A 174 14.13 11.76 5.35
N ALA A 175 14.53 13.01 5.53
CA ALA A 175 13.81 14.18 5.02
C ALA A 175 13.84 14.32 3.48
N LEU A 176 14.72 13.58 2.80
CA LEU A 176 14.83 13.54 1.33
C LEU A 176 15.07 12.09 0.86
N PRO A 177 14.71 11.74 -0.40
CA PRO A 177 14.90 10.41 -0.97
C PRO A 177 16.37 10.17 -1.36
N VAL A 178 17.23 9.98 -0.36
CA VAL A 178 18.67 9.74 -0.54
C VAL A 178 19.02 8.25 -0.46
N GLY A 179 19.97 7.84 -1.30
CA GLY A 179 20.39 6.44 -1.48
C GLY A 179 19.77 5.81 -2.72
N VAL A 180 20.15 4.56 -2.98
CA VAL A 180 19.56 3.75 -4.07
C VAL A 180 18.21 3.16 -3.64
N PRO A 181 17.33 2.80 -4.59
CA PRO A 181 16.12 2.06 -4.27
C PRO A 181 16.41 0.80 -3.47
N GLN A 182 15.52 0.42 -2.56
CA GLN A 182 15.62 -0.81 -1.78
C GLN A 182 14.48 -1.76 -2.13
N LEU A 183 14.83 -3.02 -2.40
CA LEU A 183 13.87 -4.09 -2.55
C LEU A 183 13.20 -4.36 -1.20
N MET A 184 11.88 -4.41 -1.21
CA MET A 184 11.05 -4.63 -0.04
C MET A 184 10.31 -5.96 -0.16
N MET A 185 10.08 -6.62 0.97
CA MET A 185 9.40 -7.90 1.05
C MET A 185 8.24 -7.85 2.04
N GLY A 186 7.28 -8.76 1.88
CA GLY A 186 6.16 -8.98 2.78
C GLY A 186 6.38 -10.15 3.74
N PHE A 187 5.56 -10.21 4.79
CA PHE A 187 5.64 -11.26 5.81
C PHE A 187 4.98 -12.55 5.33
N THR A 188 5.43 -13.68 5.86
CA THR A 188 4.95 -15.01 5.46
C THR A 188 4.45 -15.89 6.60
N MET A 189 4.61 -15.45 7.85
CA MET A 189 4.09 -16.17 9.03
C MET A 189 3.95 -15.29 10.28
N ASP A 190 3.19 -15.79 11.25
CA ASP A 190 3.00 -15.15 12.56
C ASP A 190 4.35 -14.95 13.29
N GLY A 191 4.48 -13.81 13.97
CA GLY A 191 5.66 -13.46 14.78
C GLY A 191 6.78 -12.75 14.03
N GLN A 192 6.65 -12.53 12.71
CA GLN A 192 7.65 -11.75 11.95
C GLN A 192 7.43 -10.23 12.05
N ALA A 193 6.18 -9.77 12.07
CA ALA A 193 5.88 -8.35 12.18
C ALA A 193 5.99 -7.85 13.63
N ASP A 194 6.53 -6.64 13.82
CA ASP A 194 6.61 -5.93 15.09
C ASP A 194 5.18 -5.71 15.65
N PRO A 195 4.84 -6.29 16.81
CA PRO A 195 3.50 -6.17 17.37
C PRO A 195 3.08 -4.73 17.70
N ALA A 196 4.02 -3.86 18.09
CA ALA A 196 3.73 -2.47 18.42
C ALA A 196 3.43 -1.65 17.16
N MET A 197 4.16 -1.90 16.06
CA MET A 197 3.87 -1.31 14.75
C MET A 197 2.45 -1.69 14.28
N VAL A 198 2.12 -2.99 14.32
CA VAL A 198 0.80 -3.49 13.90
C VAL A 198 -0.32 -2.91 14.77
N GLU A 199 -0.13 -2.86 16.09
CA GLU A 199 -1.11 -2.29 17.02
C GLU A 199 -1.33 -0.79 16.79
N GLN A 200 -0.26 -0.02 16.55
CA GLN A 200 -0.34 1.40 16.24
C GLN A 200 -1.19 1.64 14.99
N ARG A 201 -0.92 0.91 13.89
CA ARG A 201 -1.71 0.98 12.65
C ARG A 201 -3.16 0.60 12.92
N ASN A 202 -3.39 -0.52 13.60
CA ASN A 202 -4.74 -1.02 13.84
C ASN A 202 -5.58 -0.04 14.64
N ARG A 203 -5.02 0.58 15.68
CA ARG A 203 -5.71 1.64 16.43
C ARG A 203 -6.06 2.83 15.56
N ARG A 204 -5.10 3.32 14.76
CA ARG A 204 -5.31 4.50 13.89
C ARG A 204 -6.39 4.24 12.84
N LEU A 205 -6.31 3.10 12.16
CA LEU A 205 -7.26 2.74 11.08
C LEU A 205 -8.54 2.05 11.59
N ARG A 206 -8.66 1.82 12.91
CA ARG A 206 -9.79 1.13 13.54
C ARG A 206 -9.99 -0.30 13.01
N VAL A 207 -8.88 -1.00 12.82
CA VAL A 207 -8.83 -2.39 12.35
C VAL A 207 -8.90 -3.35 13.53
N ASP A 208 -9.81 -4.31 13.46
CA ASP A 208 -9.86 -5.46 14.37
C ASP A 208 -9.27 -6.68 13.64
N ALA A 209 -7.99 -6.95 13.90
CA ALA A 209 -7.26 -8.01 13.21
C ALA A 209 -7.85 -9.41 13.46
N ALA A 210 -8.35 -9.69 14.66
CA ALA A 210 -8.96 -10.98 14.99
C ALA A 210 -10.25 -11.19 14.21
N LYS A 211 -11.07 -10.14 14.10
CA LYS A 211 -12.28 -10.16 13.28
C LYS A 211 -11.97 -10.32 11.80
N ILE A 212 -10.99 -9.57 11.27
CA ILE A 212 -10.58 -9.69 9.86
C ILE A 212 -10.09 -11.11 9.56
N LYS A 213 -9.21 -11.67 10.40
CA LYS A 213 -8.70 -13.05 10.26
C LYS A 213 -9.85 -14.07 10.26
N ALA A 214 -10.84 -13.90 11.15
CA ALA A 214 -12.02 -14.77 11.17
C ALA A 214 -12.91 -14.61 9.92
N GLN A 215 -13.06 -13.39 9.41
CA GLN A 215 -13.85 -13.11 8.20
C GLN A 215 -13.21 -13.63 6.92
N ARG A 216 -11.88 -13.84 6.91
CA ARG A 216 -11.11 -14.34 5.76
C ARG A 216 -10.79 -15.83 5.85
N ALA A 217 -11.34 -16.54 6.83
CA ALA A 217 -11.03 -17.96 7.07
C ALA A 217 -11.47 -18.90 5.92
N ASP A 218 -12.36 -18.43 5.04
CA ASP A 218 -12.83 -19.14 3.85
C ASP A 218 -11.95 -18.90 2.61
N ILE A 219 -11.17 -17.82 2.58
CA ILE A 219 -10.27 -17.49 1.47
C ILE A 219 -9.20 -18.59 1.35
N GLN A 220 -9.10 -19.18 0.17
CA GLN A 220 -8.07 -20.16 -0.12
C GLN A 220 -6.71 -19.47 -0.26
N ILE A 221 -5.74 -19.91 0.54
CA ILE A 221 -4.38 -19.38 0.47
C ILE A 221 -3.51 -20.43 -0.23
N PRO A 222 -3.07 -20.19 -1.48
CA PRO A 222 -2.19 -21.12 -2.17
C PRO A 222 -0.83 -21.18 -1.46
N ALA A 223 -0.15 -22.33 -1.57
CA ALA A 223 1.24 -22.40 -1.18
C ALA A 223 2.08 -21.49 -2.08
N ALA A 224 2.93 -20.66 -1.48
CA ALA A 224 3.86 -19.83 -2.23
C ALA A 224 4.79 -20.69 -3.09
N ASP A 225 5.09 -20.23 -4.32
CA ASP A 225 6.13 -20.83 -5.15
C ASP A 225 7.48 -20.78 -4.40
N PRO A 226 8.24 -21.89 -4.33
CA PRO A 226 9.47 -21.98 -3.54
C PRO A 226 10.60 -21.05 -4.02
N LYS A 227 10.42 -20.36 -5.15
CA LYS A 227 11.36 -19.35 -5.67
C LYS A 227 10.94 -17.91 -5.36
N ALA A 228 9.72 -17.68 -4.90
CA ALA A 228 9.32 -16.42 -4.27
C ALA A 228 9.91 -16.35 -2.86
N ASP A 229 9.76 -15.21 -2.19
CA ASP A 229 10.13 -15.03 -0.78
C ASP A 229 11.56 -15.50 -0.48
N ALA A 230 12.48 -15.35 -1.46
CA ALA A 230 13.75 -16.08 -1.48
C ALA A 230 14.69 -15.70 -0.31
N TRP A 231 14.41 -14.59 0.36
CA TRP A 231 15.01 -14.16 1.61
C TRP A 231 14.88 -15.20 2.73
N GLN A 232 13.78 -15.97 2.76
CA GLN A 232 13.57 -17.06 3.72
C GLN A 232 14.61 -18.19 3.54
N HIS A 233 15.25 -18.24 2.39
CA HIS A 233 16.22 -19.26 2.02
C HIS A 233 17.64 -18.69 1.89
N GLY A 234 17.88 -17.48 2.42
CA GLY A 234 19.17 -16.81 2.40
C GLY A 234 19.56 -16.18 1.06
N ASN A 235 18.68 -16.22 0.05
CA ASN A 235 18.91 -15.51 -1.21
C ASN A 235 18.37 -14.08 -1.10
N VAL A 236 19.21 -13.20 -0.56
CA VAL A 236 18.91 -11.78 -0.38
C VAL A 236 19.42 -11.00 -1.60
N ILE A 237 18.51 -10.30 -2.27
CA ILE A 237 18.81 -9.40 -3.37
C ILE A 237 18.63 -7.97 -2.89
N GLN A 238 19.69 -7.17 -3.01
CA GLN A 238 19.62 -5.73 -2.75
C GLN A 238 20.59 -4.97 -3.66
N ILE A 239 20.25 -3.72 -3.99
CA ILE A 239 21.15 -2.83 -4.75
C ILE A 239 22.25 -2.34 -3.80
N THR A 240 23.51 -2.46 -4.23
CA THR A 240 24.64 -1.85 -3.52
C THR A 240 24.51 -0.33 -3.53
N ASP A 241 24.40 0.27 -2.35
CA ASP A 241 24.30 1.72 -2.18
C ASP A 241 25.70 2.37 -2.15
N PRO A 242 26.11 3.15 -3.17
CA PRO A 242 27.40 3.84 -3.15
C PRO A 242 27.41 5.05 -2.21
N THR A 243 26.25 5.49 -1.71
CA THR A 243 26.14 6.69 -0.85
C THR A 243 26.31 6.37 0.64
N GLY A 244 26.16 5.10 1.03
CA GLY A 244 26.15 4.68 2.43
C GLY A 244 25.00 5.27 3.24
N ALA A 245 23.90 5.68 2.58
CA ALA A 245 22.81 6.38 3.23
C ALA A 245 21.87 5.46 4.01
N HIS A 246 21.89 4.15 3.75
CA HIS A 246 20.99 3.18 4.38
C HIS A 246 21.53 2.69 5.73
N LEU A 247 20.72 2.84 6.78
CA LEU A 247 21.10 2.51 8.16
C LEU A 247 20.69 1.09 8.58
N HIS A 248 19.72 0.48 7.88
CA HIS A 248 19.16 -0.87 8.13
C HIS A 248 19.07 -1.27 9.61
N ARG A 249 18.51 -0.39 10.43
CA ARG A 249 18.26 -0.62 11.85
C ARG A 249 16.90 -0.04 12.24
N PRO A 250 16.24 -0.59 13.28
CA PRO A 250 14.99 -0.01 13.76
C PRO A 250 15.22 1.44 14.23
N ALA A 251 14.28 2.31 13.86
CA ALA A 251 14.25 3.70 14.27
C ALA A 251 13.38 3.90 15.53
N THR A 252 13.29 5.13 16.03
CA THR A 252 12.41 5.45 17.16
C THR A 252 10.94 5.29 16.77
N SER A 253 10.04 4.91 17.68
CA SER A 253 8.61 4.85 17.36
C SER A 253 8.07 6.21 16.86
N THR A 254 7.16 6.19 15.90
CA THR A 254 6.46 7.40 15.43
C THR A 254 5.26 7.73 16.31
N SER A 255 4.69 8.93 16.15
CA SER A 255 3.45 9.29 16.85
C SER A 255 2.27 8.44 16.37
N GLU A 256 1.25 8.24 17.20
CA GLU A 256 0.05 7.45 16.85
C GLU A 256 -0.65 7.90 15.55
N LYS A 257 -0.55 9.20 15.21
CA LYS A 257 -1.15 9.79 14.00
C LYS A 257 -0.29 9.65 12.75
N ALA A 258 0.97 9.25 12.91
CA ALA A 258 1.91 9.08 11.82
C ALA A 258 2.03 7.61 11.42
N ASN A 259 2.55 7.38 10.21
CA ASN A 259 2.85 6.05 9.68
C ASN A 259 3.72 5.25 10.66
N SER A 260 3.32 4.01 10.91
CA SER A 260 3.92 3.12 11.89
C SER A 260 5.16 2.41 11.34
N ARG A 261 6.12 2.12 12.22
CA ARG A 261 7.35 1.42 11.88
C ARG A 261 7.81 0.55 13.04
N SER A 262 8.63 -0.46 12.77
CA SER A 262 9.30 -1.23 13.82
C SER A 262 10.20 -0.33 14.66
N SER A 263 10.19 -0.52 15.97
CA SER A 263 11.02 0.26 16.90
C SER A 263 11.83 -0.64 17.84
N GLN A 264 12.95 -0.12 18.34
CA GLN A 264 13.78 -0.80 19.34
C GLN A 264 13.06 -1.00 20.68
#